data_AF-A0A3L8B9B6-F1
#
_entry.id   AF-A0A3L8B9B6-F1
#
_cell.length_a   1.000
_cell.length_b   1.000
_cell.length_c   1.000
_cell.angle_alpha   90.00
_cell.angle_beta   90.00
_cell.angle_gamma   90.00
#
_symmetry.space_group_name_H-M   'P 1'
#
loop_
_entity.id
_entity.type
_entity.pdbx_description
1 polymer ?
#
loop_
_entity_poly.entity_id
_entity_poly.type
_entity_poly.pdbx_seq_one_letter_code
_entity_poly.pdbx_strand_id
1 'polypeptide(L)'
;MTIACNKILISHIGLTGRDQKFIQNIFRLSAQQLSKFRFAEEGSLEQAQIVLVNADDEQSISHWQSLKFKNKTAQGIFIGSEPEQRAVNPLLSRPLVLKKFVQALDQAAKKLPEQWQEHLQVLVVDDSLPIRKFLNLRLPNLCESLMDMAFAETGEQAVALMSERRFDMVFLDIVLPGMDGYQVCRQLKAIAPVFVVMLTSNSSPFDRIRGNMAGCDAYLTKPPTDAQLSDVFERMVSRARKAV
;
A
#
# COMPACT_ATOMS: atom_id res chain seq x y z
N MET A 1 -9.72 2.17 -16.01
CA MET A 1 -8.63 1.26 -16.44
C MET A 1 -7.64 1.12 -15.30
N THR A 2 -7.57 -0.07 -14.71
CA THR A 2 -6.70 -0.41 -13.59
C THR A 2 -5.32 -0.75 -14.14
N ILE A 3 -4.27 -0.10 -13.65
CA ILE A 3 -2.89 -0.51 -13.95
C ILE A 3 -2.77 -1.97 -13.48
N ALA A 4 -2.18 -2.81 -14.33
CA ALA A 4 -1.72 -4.13 -13.91
C ALA A 4 -0.56 -3.92 -12.91
N CYS A 5 -0.88 -3.62 -11.66
CA CYS A 5 0.04 -3.82 -10.56
C CYS A 5 0.31 -5.32 -10.53
N ASN A 6 1.58 -5.72 -10.59
CA ASN A 6 1.96 -7.12 -10.57
C ASN A 6 1.54 -7.71 -9.22
N LYS A 7 0.35 -8.30 -9.18
CA LYS A 7 -0.19 -8.86 -7.93
C LYS A 7 0.73 -9.96 -7.45
N ILE A 8 0.99 -9.97 -6.15
CA ILE A 8 1.79 -11.01 -5.49
C ILE A 8 1.05 -12.33 -5.69
N LEU A 9 1.68 -13.25 -6.43
CA LEU A 9 1.12 -14.56 -6.71
C LEU A 9 1.30 -15.47 -5.50
N ILE A 10 0.19 -16.00 -5.00
CA ILE A 10 0.14 -16.98 -3.94
C ILE A 10 -0.23 -18.33 -4.56
N SER A 11 0.59 -19.34 -4.29
CA SER A 11 0.30 -20.73 -4.63
C SER A 11 0.35 -21.61 -3.38
N HIS A 12 0.15 -22.91 -3.52
CA HIS A 12 0.14 -23.82 -2.39
C HIS A 12 0.73 -25.20 -2.69
N ILE A 13 1.16 -25.89 -1.62
CA ILE A 13 1.67 -27.27 -1.66
C ILE A 13 0.94 -28.10 -0.61
N GLY A 14 0.27 -29.17 -1.05
CA GLY A 14 -0.37 -30.18 -0.20
C GLY A 14 -1.46 -29.67 0.74
N LEU A 15 -2.00 -28.48 0.51
CA LEU A 15 -3.14 -27.96 1.28
C LEU A 15 -4.37 -28.83 1.07
N THR A 16 -5.10 -29.05 2.16
CA THR A 16 -6.36 -29.82 2.12
C THR A 16 -7.43 -29.06 1.33
N GLY A 17 -8.42 -29.78 0.78
CA GLY A 17 -9.55 -29.12 0.11
C GLY A 17 -10.34 -28.16 1.02
N ARG A 18 -10.27 -28.35 2.35
CA ARG A 18 -10.84 -27.41 3.33
C ARG A 18 -10.05 -26.10 3.38
N ASP A 19 -8.72 -26.19 3.44
CA ASP A 19 -7.83 -25.02 3.47
C ASP A 19 -7.99 -24.22 2.17
N GLN A 20 -7.97 -24.91 1.01
CA GLN A 20 -8.13 -24.27 -0.30
C GLN A 20 -9.48 -23.54 -0.40
N LYS A 21 -10.59 -24.17 -0.02
CA LYS A 21 -11.92 -23.53 0.00
C LYS A 21 -11.97 -22.32 0.92
N PHE A 22 -11.35 -22.40 2.10
CA PHE A 22 -11.26 -21.27 3.02
C PHE A 22 -10.52 -20.08 2.39
N ILE A 23 -9.36 -20.34 1.78
CA ILE A 23 -8.55 -19.31 1.12
C ILE A 23 -9.30 -18.71 -0.06
N GLN A 24 -9.88 -19.53 -0.95
CA GLN A 24 -10.70 -19.05 -2.07
C GLN A 24 -11.86 -18.16 -1.58
N ASN A 25 -12.56 -18.57 -0.52
CA ASN A 25 -13.62 -17.76 0.08
C ASN A 25 -13.11 -16.44 0.64
N ILE A 26 -11.96 -16.44 1.31
CA ILE A 26 -11.32 -15.22 1.79
C ILE A 26 -10.98 -14.28 0.64
N PHE A 27 -10.39 -14.77 -0.44
CA PHE A 27 -10.07 -13.95 -1.61
C PHE A 27 -11.32 -13.36 -2.27
N ARG A 28 -12.44 -14.09 -2.21
CA ARG A 28 -13.74 -13.61 -2.71
C ARG A 28 -14.40 -12.57 -1.78
N LEU A 29 -14.36 -12.78 -0.47
CA LEU A 29 -15.06 -11.95 0.53
C LEU A 29 -14.24 -10.74 1.00
N SER A 30 -12.92 -10.83 0.96
CA SER A 30 -11.97 -9.80 1.39
C SER A 30 -11.16 -9.26 0.21
N ALA A 31 -11.78 -9.19 -0.98
CA ALA A 31 -11.15 -8.78 -2.23
C ALA A 31 -10.47 -7.40 -2.13
N GLN A 32 -10.99 -6.51 -1.29
CA GLN A 32 -10.46 -5.19 -1.02
C GLN A 32 -9.12 -5.25 -0.26
N GLN A 33 -9.11 -5.95 0.88
CA GLN A 33 -7.93 -6.12 1.74
C GLN A 33 -6.83 -6.96 1.09
N LEU A 34 -7.20 -7.89 0.20
CA LEU A 34 -6.29 -8.79 -0.48
C LEU A 34 -6.08 -8.41 -1.95
N SER A 35 -6.44 -7.18 -2.33
CA SER A 35 -6.39 -6.70 -3.71
C SER A 35 -4.99 -6.81 -4.35
N LYS A 36 -3.93 -6.67 -3.54
CA LYS A 36 -2.52 -6.82 -3.94
C LYS A 36 -2.06 -8.27 -4.15
N PHE A 37 -2.84 -9.24 -3.70
CA PHE A 37 -2.54 -10.65 -3.82
C PHE A 37 -3.42 -11.30 -4.89
N ARG A 38 -2.91 -12.39 -5.48
CA ARG A 38 -3.70 -13.28 -6.32
C ARG A 38 -3.43 -14.72 -5.89
N PHE A 39 -4.47 -15.45 -5.53
CA PHE A 39 -4.37 -16.88 -5.30
C PHE A 39 -4.49 -17.62 -6.64
N ALA A 40 -3.48 -18.42 -6.97
CA ALA A 40 -3.46 -19.25 -8.17
C ALA A 40 -4.12 -20.60 -7.92
N GLU A 41 -4.77 -21.14 -8.93
CA GLU A 41 -5.07 -22.57 -9.02
C GLU A 41 -3.85 -23.32 -9.61
N GLU A 42 -3.90 -24.64 -9.59
CA GLU A 42 -2.77 -25.56 -9.87
C GLU A 42 -1.90 -25.15 -11.07
N GLY A 43 -0.59 -25.40 -10.98
CA GLY A 43 0.37 -25.20 -12.08
C GLY A 43 1.20 -23.92 -12.05
N SER A 44 0.93 -22.98 -11.14
CA SER A 44 1.66 -21.69 -11.06
C SER A 44 2.72 -21.62 -9.94
N LEU A 45 3.13 -22.78 -9.40
CA LEU A 45 3.93 -22.88 -8.18
C LEU A 45 5.33 -22.24 -8.32
N GLU A 46 6.04 -22.48 -9.41
CA GLU A 46 7.41 -21.97 -9.64
C GLU A 46 7.47 -20.44 -9.77
N GLN A 47 6.37 -19.82 -10.19
CA GLN A 47 6.25 -18.37 -10.36
C GLN A 47 5.72 -17.66 -9.11
N ALA A 48 5.34 -18.40 -8.08
CA ALA A 48 4.72 -17.82 -6.89
C ALA A 48 5.73 -17.04 -6.04
N GLN A 49 5.32 -15.87 -5.56
CA GLN A 49 6.08 -15.09 -4.60
C GLN A 49 5.83 -15.60 -3.18
N ILE A 50 4.63 -16.08 -2.90
CA ILE A 50 4.25 -16.66 -1.61
C ILE A 50 3.71 -18.07 -1.84
N VAL A 51 4.15 -19.03 -1.04
CA VAL A 51 3.70 -20.42 -1.11
C VAL A 51 3.13 -20.83 0.25
N LEU A 52 1.88 -21.27 0.24
CA LEU A 52 1.21 -21.83 1.40
C LEU A 52 1.54 -23.33 1.49
N VAL A 53 2.23 -23.76 2.53
CA VAL A 53 2.77 -25.11 2.66
C VAL A 53 2.02 -25.86 3.75
N ASN A 54 1.50 -27.05 3.44
CA ASN A 54 0.98 -27.92 4.49
C ASN A 54 2.13 -28.40 5.37
N ALA A 55 2.15 -27.94 6.62
CA ALA A 55 3.19 -28.29 7.57
C ALA A 55 3.03 -29.73 8.08
N ASP A 56 1.80 -30.26 8.07
CA ASP A 56 1.50 -31.60 8.60
C ASP A 56 1.86 -32.72 7.62
N ASP A 57 2.43 -32.39 6.46
CA ASP A 57 2.86 -33.33 5.43
C ASP A 57 4.35 -33.15 5.10
N GLU A 58 5.14 -34.19 5.36
CA GLU A 58 6.58 -34.20 5.09
C GLU A 58 6.92 -34.06 3.61
N GLN A 59 6.06 -34.58 2.72
CA GLN A 59 6.25 -34.43 1.27
C GLN A 59 6.12 -32.96 0.86
N SER A 60 5.12 -32.26 1.42
CA SER A 60 4.93 -30.82 1.21
C SER A 60 6.12 -29.99 1.69
N ILE A 61 6.68 -30.32 2.87
CA ILE A 61 7.88 -29.63 3.39
C ILE A 61 9.08 -29.86 2.47
N SER A 62 9.30 -31.09 2.04
CA SER A 62 10.42 -31.46 1.16
C SER A 62 10.31 -30.75 -0.21
N HIS A 63 9.10 -30.70 -0.76
CA HIS A 63 8.81 -29.98 -1.99
C HIS A 63 9.07 -28.47 -1.83
N TRP A 64 8.63 -27.86 -0.73
CA TRP A 64 8.93 -26.46 -0.43
C TRP A 64 10.44 -26.19 -0.36
N GLN A 65 11.23 -27.05 0.29
CA GLN A 65 12.69 -26.89 0.38
C GLN A 65 13.34 -26.89 -1.01
N SER A 66 12.92 -27.81 -1.89
CA SER A 66 13.39 -27.86 -3.28
C SER A 66 13.04 -26.59 -4.05
N LEU A 67 11.81 -26.10 -3.91
CA LEU A 67 11.38 -24.85 -4.54
C LEU A 67 12.16 -23.65 -4.00
N LYS A 68 12.31 -23.53 -2.68
CA LYS A 68 13.02 -22.42 -2.04
C LYS A 68 14.49 -22.37 -2.43
N PHE A 69 15.10 -23.53 -2.70
CA PHE A 69 16.45 -23.62 -3.24
C PHE A 69 16.55 -23.00 -4.65
N LYS A 70 15.57 -23.28 -5.53
CA LYS A 70 15.50 -22.72 -6.89
C LYS A 70 15.07 -21.25 -6.92
N ASN A 71 14.03 -20.90 -6.17
CA ASN A 71 13.47 -19.56 -6.04
C ASN A 71 13.74 -19.01 -4.64
N LYS A 72 14.93 -18.43 -4.46
CA LYS A 72 15.39 -17.89 -3.16
C LYS A 72 14.50 -16.76 -2.64
N THR A 73 13.78 -16.06 -3.51
CA THR A 73 12.94 -14.92 -3.14
C THR A 73 11.55 -15.32 -2.66
N ALA A 74 11.06 -16.51 -3.04
CA ALA A 74 9.75 -17.00 -2.61
C ALA A 74 9.65 -17.11 -1.09
N GLN A 75 8.49 -16.77 -0.52
CA GLN A 75 8.23 -16.80 0.92
C GLN A 75 7.28 -17.95 1.24
N GLY A 76 7.59 -18.72 2.28
CA GLY A 76 6.76 -19.84 2.72
C GLY A 76 5.89 -19.43 3.90
N ILE A 77 4.60 -19.75 3.84
CA ILE A 77 3.69 -19.67 4.99
C ILE A 77 3.22 -21.09 5.29
N PHE A 78 3.54 -21.59 6.46
CA PHE A 78 3.26 -22.96 6.85
C PHE A 78 1.90 -23.04 7.54
N ILE A 79 1.12 -24.08 7.27
CA ILE A 79 -0.22 -24.30 7.84
C ILE A 79 -0.26 -25.69 8.47
N GLY A 80 -0.49 -25.75 9.78
CA GLY A 80 -0.38 -26.99 10.56
C GLY A 80 -1.32 -27.05 11.76
N SER A 81 -1.50 -28.24 12.31
CA SER A 81 -2.34 -28.48 13.49
C SER A 81 -1.59 -28.25 14.81
N GLU A 82 -0.27 -28.46 14.80
CA GLU A 82 0.61 -28.30 15.97
C GLU A 82 1.73 -27.27 15.68
N PRO A 83 1.41 -25.96 15.73
CA PRO A 83 2.33 -24.92 15.30
C PRO A 83 3.53 -24.73 16.24
N GLU A 84 3.40 -25.06 17.53
CA GLU A 84 4.43 -24.72 18.53
C GLU A 84 5.67 -25.61 18.47
N GLN A 85 5.56 -26.78 17.84
CA GLN A 85 6.65 -27.77 17.80
C GLN A 85 7.57 -27.61 16.59
N ARG A 86 7.32 -26.64 15.70
CA ARG A 86 8.08 -26.48 14.45
C ARG A 86 8.75 -25.12 14.35
N ALA A 87 10.06 -25.10 14.08
CA ALA A 87 10.85 -23.89 13.87
C ALA A 87 10.67 -23.28 12.46
N VAL A 88 9.41 -23.06 12.04
CA VAL A 88 9.05 -22.45 10.75
C VAL A 88 8.20 -21.21 11.00
N ASN A 89 8.50 -20.11 10.30
CA ASN A 89 7.86 -18.82 10.52
C ASN A 89 7.67 -18.07 9.19
N PRO A 90 6.44 -17.63 8.83
CA PRO A 90 5.18 -17.74 9.59
C PRO A 90 4.53 -19.13 9.54
N LEU A 91 3.97 -19.56 10.67
CA LEU A 91 3.23 -20.81 10.85
C LEU A 91 1.83 -20.51 11.41
N LEU A 92 0.81 -20.98 10.71
CA LEU A 92 -0.60 -20.77 11.00
C LEU A 92 -1.22 -22.07 11.54
N SER A 93 -1.89 -21.95 12.68
CA SER A 93 -2.66 -23.03 13.28
C SER A 93 -3.94 -23.31 12.50
N ARG A 94 -4.32 -24.59 12.38
CA ARG A 94 -5.69 -24.97 12.05
C ARG A 94 -6.58 -24.93 13.30
N PRO A 95 -7.87 -24.56 13.17
CA PRO A 95 -8.51 -23.98 11.99
C PRO A 95 -7.96 -22.58 11.65
N LEU A 96 -7.89 -22.26 10.36
CA LEU A 96 -7.38 -20.97 9.91
C LEU A 96 -8.28 -19.82 10.35
N VAL A 97 -7.67 -18.72 10.79
CA VAL A 97 -8.34 -17.49 11.20
C VAL A 97 -7.96 -16.36 10.25
N LEU A 98 -8.95 -15.65 9.68
CA LEU A 98 -8.76 -14.58 8.70
C LEU A 98 -7.69 -13.58 9.14
N LYS A 99 -7.80 -13.05 10.37
CA LYS A 99 -6.85 -12.06 10.89
C LYS A 99 -5.40 -12.55 10.87
N LYS A 100 -5.16 -13.79 11.35
CA LYS A 100 -3.81 -14.38 11.37
C LYS A 100 -3.30 -14.68 9.95
N PHE A 101 -4.18 -15.13 9.06
CA PHE A 101 -3.85 -15.40 7.66
C PHE A 101 -3.42 -14.12 6.93
N VAL A 102 -4.19 -13.03 7.06
CA VAL A 102 -3.85 -11.72 6.47
C VAL A 102 -2.53 -11.20 7.05
N GLN A 103 -2.33 -11.29 8.37
CA GLN A 103 -1.07 -10.88 9.01
C GLN A 103 0.13 -11.66 8.49
N ALA A 104 0.00 -12.98 8.29
CA ALA A 104 1.09 -13.79 7.74
C ALA A 104 1.39 -13.44 6.27
N LEU A 105 0.36 -13.15 5.47
CA LEU A 105 0.53 -12.67 4.10
C LEU A 105 1.27 -11.32 4.06
N ASP A 106 0.90 -10.37 4.91
CA ASP A 106 1.57 -9.07 4.99
C ASP A 106 3.04 -9.21 5.42
N GLN A 107 3.32 -10.06 6.41
CA GLN A 107 4.70 -10.33 6.86
C GLN A 107 5.55 -11.00 5.77
N ALA A 108 4.96 -11.93 5.01
CA ALA A 108 5.64 -12.54 3.88
C ALA A 108 5.88 -11.53 2.75
N ALA A 109 4.89 -10.70 2.42
CA ALA A 109 4.99 -9.67 1.39
C ALA A 109 6.11 -8.66 1.68
N LYS A 110 6.29 -8.23 2.95
CA LYS A 110 7.38 -7.33 3.36
C LYS A 110 8.80 -7.89 3.11
N LYS A 111 8.94 -9.22 3.00
CA LYS A 111 10.23 -9.88 2.73
C LYS A 111 10.50 -10.09 1.25
N LEU A 112 9.56 -9.73 0.38
CA LEU A 112 9.76 -9.82 -1.06
C LEU A 112 10.67 -8.68 -1.55
N PRO A 113 11.37 -8.88 -2.68
CA PRO A 113 12.14 -7.83 -3.33
C PRO A 113 11.30 -6.57 -3.61
N GLU A 114 11.97 -5.42 -3.67
CA GLU A 114 11.38 -4.07 -3.84
C GLU A 114 10.32 -4.01 -4.97
N GLN A 115 10.58 -4.67 -6.10
CA GLN A 115 9.66 -4.74 -7.25
C GLN A 115 8.26 -5.33 -6.96
N TRP A 116 8.07 -5.98 -5.81
CA TRP A 116 6.79 -6.54 -5.35
C TRP A 116 6.16 -5.75 -4.20
N GLN A 117 6.83 -4.70 -3.74
CA GLN A 117 6.33 -3.83 -2.69
C GLN A 117 5.48 -2.73 -3.34
N GLU A 118 4.39 -2.35 -2.67
CA GLU A 118 3.56 -1.24 -3.14
C GLU A 118 4.29 0.08 -2.85
N HIS A 119 4.51 0.87 -3.90
CA HIS A 119 5.06 2.22 -3.79
C HIS A 119 3.92 3.22 -3.71
N LEU A 120 3.85 3.96 -2.61
CA LEU A 120 2.96 5.10 -2.50
C LEU A 120 3.42 6.20 -3.45
N GLN A 121 2.55 6.57 -4.38
CA GLN A 121 2.80 7.64 -5.33
C GLN A 121 2.38 8.96 -4.70
N VAL A 122 3.35 9.81 -4.36
CA VAL A 122 3.12 11.09 -3.70
C VAL A 122 3.48 12.25 -4.62
N LEU A 123 2.62 13.25 -4.71
CA LEU A 123 2.91 14.51 -5.41
C LEU A 123 3.06 15.63 -4.38
N VAL A 124 4.13 16.41 -4.49
CA VAL A 124 4.31 17.65 -3.72
C VAL A 124 4.20 18.84 -4.67
N VAL A 125 3.22 19.71 -4.44
CA VAL A 125 2.95 20.90 -5.24
C VAL A 125 3.19 22.13 -4.39
N ASP A 126 4.30 22.80 -4.63
CA ASP A 126 4.73 23.98 -3.87
C ASP A 126 5.73 24.75 -4.73
N ASP A 127 5.62 26.07 -4.85
CA ASP A 127 6.56 26.88 -5.62
C ASP A 127 7.91 27.06 -4.86
N SER A 128 7.91 26.87 -3.55
CA SER A 128 9.08 26.97 -2.68
C SER A 128 9.95 25.71 -2.71
N LEU A 129 11.13 25.81 -3.35
CA LEU A 129 12.14 24.75 -3.36
C LEU A 129 12.53 24.26 -1.94
N PRO A 130 12.71 25.13 -0.93
CA PRO A 130 12.94 24.71 0.45
C PRO A 130 11.85 23.77 1.00
N ILE A 131 10.57 24.06 0.74
CA ILE A 131 9.47 23.22 1.22
C ILE A 131 9.44 21.88 0.48
N ARG A 132 9.62 21.89 -0.85
CA ARG A 132 9.72 20.65 -1.65
C ARG A 132 10.86 19.75 -1.15
N LYS A 133 12.04 20.34 -0.88
CA LYS A 133 13.20 19.61 -0.32
C LYS A 133 12.94 19.09 1.09
N PHE A 134 12.29 19.89 1.95
CA PHE A 134 11.92 19.48 3.29
C PHE A 134 11.02 18.24 3.25
N LEU A 135 9.94 18.26 2.45
CA LEU A 135 9.02 17.13 2.33
C LEU A 135 9.69 15.90 1.70
N ASN A 136 10.54 16.09 0.69
CA ASN A 136 11.33 15.02 0.07
C ASN A 136 12.23 14.28 1.08
N LEU A 137 12.81 15.00 2.04
CA LEU A 137 13.66 14.39 3.08
C LEU A 137 12.86 13.78 4.23
N ARG A 138 11.68 14.30 4.54
CA ARG A 138 10.91 13.85 5.71
C ARG A 138 9.96 12.72 5.38
N LEU A 139 9.13 12.84 4.34
CA LEU A 139 8.05 11.88 4.05
C LEU A 139 8.51 10.42 3.96
N PRO A 140 9.62 10.06 3.28
CA PRO A 140 10.07 8.67 3.22
C PRO A 140 10.45 8.08 4.58
N ASN A 141 10.83 8.91 5.54
CA ASN A 141 11.26 8.48 6.88
C ASN A 141 10.09 8.35 7.88
N LEU A 142 8.86 8.71 7.47
CA LEU A 142 7.69 8.72 8.35
C LEU A 142 6.83 7.46 8.23
N CYS A 143 7.11 6.58 7.25
CA CYS A 143 6.35 5.34 7.10
C CYS A 143 7.25 4.19 6.63
N GLU A 144 6.82 2.95 6.91
CA GLU A 144 7.50 1.74 6.44
C GLU A 144 7.22 1.43 4.95
N SER A 145 6.32 2.17 4.31
CA SER A 145 5.96 1.93 2.91
C SER A 145 6.94 2.62 1.98
N LEU A 146 7.32 1.96 0.89
CA LEU A 146 8.10 2.60 -0.16
C LEU A 146 7.29 3.73 -0.80
N MET A 147 7.98 4.77 -1.24
CA MET A 147 7.35 6.00 -1.70
C MET A 147 8.10 6.54 -2.92
N ASP A 148 7.36 6.75 -4.01
CA ASP A 148 7.85 7.48 -5.16
C ASP A 148 7.25 8.88 -5.14
N MET A 149 8.10 9.89 -5.16
CA MET A 149 7.67 11.28 -5.15
C MET A 149 7.83 11.94 -6.52
N ALA A 150 6.85 12.76 -6.90
CA ALA A 150 7.05 13.81 -7.89
C ALA A 150 6.81 15.19 -7.27
N PHE A 151 7.27 16.19 -7.99
CA PHE A 151 7.26 17.58 -7.58
C PHE A 151 6.70 18.44 -8.70
N ALA A 152 5.85 19.38 -8.32
CA ALA A 152 5.34 20.43 -9.19
C ALA A 152 5.51 21.79 -8.52
N GLU A 153 5.78 22.81 -9.32
CA GLU A 153 5.97 24.19 -8.85
C GLU A 153 4.73 25.06 -9.10
N THR A 154 3.77 24.56 -9.88
CA THR A 154 2.56 25.25 -10.29
C THR A 154 1.36 24.30 -10.28
N GLY A 155 0.15 24.87 -10.22
CA GLY A 155 -1.09 24.11 -10.30
C GLY A 155 -1.25 23.37 -11.63
N GLU A 156 -0.86 24.01 -12.73
CA GLU A 156 -0.92 23.47 -14.09
C GLU A 156 -0.02 22.24 -14.25
N GLN A 157 1.21 22.29 -13.72
CA GLN A 157 2.11 21.14 -13.70
C GLN A 157 1.52 19.98 -12.88
N ALA A 158 0.90 20.27 -11.74
CA ALA A 158 0.27 19.24 -10.92
C ALA A 158 -0.89 18.54 -11.66
N VAL A 159 -1.73 19.31 -12.36
CA VAL A 159 -2.84 18.79 -13.16
C VAL A 159 -2.34 17.95 -14.34
N ALA A 160 -1.28 18.40 -15.03
CA ALA A 160 -0.64 17.63 -16.09
C ALA A 160 -0.10 16.29 -15.57
N LEU A 161 0.65 16.31 -14.46
CA LEU A 161 1.20 15.09 -13.84
C LEU A 161 0.10 14.11 -13.41
N MET A 162 -0.98 14.60 -12.81
CA MET A 162 -2.14 13.76 -12.43
C MET A 162 -2.81 13.09 -13.63
N SER A 163 -2.71 13.68 -14.82
CA SER A 163 -3.25 13.12 -16.05
C SER A 163 -2.35 12.05 -16.66
N GLU A 164 -1.03 12.16 -16.45
CA GLU A 164 -0.02 11.22 -16.95
C GLU A 164 0.14 9.99 -16.08
N ARG A 165 0.06 10.14 -14.76
CA ARG A 165 0.22 9.04 -13.81
C ARG A 165 -0.65 9.22 -12.56
N ARG A 166 -0.88 8.11 -11.87
CA ARG A 166 -1.70 8.09 -10.65
C ARG A 166 -0.88 8.49 -9.43
N PHE A 167 -1.55 9.19 -8.51
CA PHE A 167 -1.03 9.53 -7.20
C PHE A 167 -2.02 9.10 -6.12
N ASP A 168 -1.50 8.57 -5.03
CA ASP A 168 -2.27 8.19 -3.85
C ASP A 168 -2.50 9.41 -2.95
N MET A 169 -1.51 10.31 -2.88
CA MET A 169 -1.56 11.49 -2.03
C MET A 169 -0.88 12.69 -2.69
N VAL A 170 -1.45 13.87 -2.47
CA VAL A 170 -0.92 15.16 -2.92
C VAL A 170 -0.77 16.07 -1.71
N PHE A 171 0.43 16.60 -1.49
CA PHE A 171 0.66 17.76 -0.61
C PHE A 171 0.61 19.01 -1.48
N LEU A 172 -0.36 19.88 -1.23
CA LEU A 172 -0.69 21.00 -2.11
C LEU A 172 -0.62 22.32 -1.37
N ASP A 173 0.24 23.21 -1.82
CA ASP A 173 0.21 24.60 -1.38
C ASP A 173 -1.11 25.29 -1.78
N ILE A 174 -1.61 26.12 -0.89
CA ILE A 174 -2.77 26.98 -1.14
C ILE A 174 -2.35 28.15 -2.03
N VAL A 175 -1.20 28.77 -1.76
CA VAL A 175 -0.77 29.98 -2.47
C VAL A 175 0.23 29.59 -3.55
N LEU A 176 -0.26 29.31 -4.75
CA LEU A 176 0.57 29.04 -5.92
C LEU A 176 0.51 30.22 -6.91
N PRO A 177 1.56 30.41 -7.73
CA PRO A 177 1.49 31.32 -8.86
C PRO A 177 0.48 30.81 -9.90
N GLY A 178 -0.34 31.72 -10.43
CA GLY A 178 -1.34 31.41 -11.45
C GLY A 178 -2.64 30.88 -10.84
N MET A 179 -2.69 29.59 -10.54
CA MET A 179 -3.89 28.91 -10.03
C MET A 179 -3.88 28.78 -8.51
N ASP A 180 -4.97 29.19 -7.86
CA ASP A 180 -5.17 29.01 -6.42
C ASP A 180 -5.24 27.52 -6.05
N GLY A 181 -4.58 27.11 -4.96
CA GLY A 181 -4.52 25.71 -4.53
C GLY A 181 -5.90 25.09 -4.30
N TYR A 182 -6.91 25.87 -3.90
CA TYR A 182 -8.28 25.36 -3.82
C TYR A 182 -8.87 24.99 -5.18
N GLN A 183 -8.53 25.73 -6.24
CA GLN A 183 -8.93 25.39 -7.62
C GLN A 183 -8.19 24.13 -8.09
N VAL A 184 -6.88 24.05 -7.83
CA VAL A 184 -6.06 22.88 -8.13
C VAL A 184 -6.67 21.64 -7.48
N CYS A 185 -6.97 21.69 -6.17
CA CYS A 185 -7.56 20.57 -5.44
C CYS A 185 -8.84 20.03 -6.08
N ARG A 186 -9.76 20.92 -6.48
CA ARG A 186 -10.98 20.50 -7.19
C ARG A 186 -10.67 19.78 -8.49
N GLN A 187 -9.70 20.26 -9.26
CA GLN A 187 -9.28 19.61 -10.51
C GLN A 187 -8.64 18.24 -10.25
N LEU A 188 -7.71 18.13 -9.30
CA LEU A 188 -7.08 16.84 -8.99
C LEU A 188 -8.11 15.79 -8.54
N LYS A 189 -9.07 16.21 -7.69
CA LYS A 189 -10.18 15.36 -7.22
C LYS A 189 -11.15 14.94 -8.33
N ALA A 190 -11.31 15.77 -9.36
CA ALA A 190 -12.12 15.43 -10.53
C ALA A 190 -11.43 14.41 -11.45
N ILE A 191 -10.09 14.41 -11.50
CA ILE A 191 -9.29 13.48 -12.31
C ILE A 191 -9.30 12.07 -11.70
N ALA A 192 -9.03 11.96 -10.40
CA ALA A 192 -8.92 10.69 -9.71
C ALA A 192 -9.28 10.80 -8.22
N PRO A 193 -9.69 9.70 -7.57
CA PRO A 193 -9.83 9.64 -6.12
C PRO A 193 -8.43 9.67 -5.47
N VAL A 194 -7.92 10.87 -5.20
CA VAL A 194 -6.62 11.13 -4.58
C VAL A 194 -6.79 11.79 -3.22
N PHE A 195 -5.94 11.51 -2.24
CA PHE A 195 -5.93 12.27 -0.98
C PHE A 195 -5.20 13.59 -1.16
N VAL A 196 -5.82 14.71 -0.82
CA VAL A 196 -5.21 16.05 -0.92
C VAL A 196 -5.03 16.63 0.49
N VAL A 197 -3.78 16.89 0.84
CA VAL A 197 -3.36 17.55 2.08
C VAL A 197 -2.94 18.97 1.74
N MET A 198 -3.71 19.95 2.19
CA MET A 198 -3.40 21.35 1.97
C MET A 198 -2.29 21.84 2.90
N LEU A 199 -1.29 22.52 2.35
CA LEU A 199 -0.24 23.21 3.09
C LEU A 199 -0.57 24.70 3.15
N THR A 200 -0.62 25.27 4.35
CA THR A 200 -0.93 26.70 4.54
C THR A 200 0.08 27.41 5.42
N SER A 201 0.40 28.67 5.13
CA SER A 201 1.18 29.54 6.02
C SER A 201 0.38 30.02 7.23
N ASN A 202 -0.95 29.98 7.19
CA ASN A 202 -1.83 30.31 8.31
C ASN A 202 -3.15 29.53 8.21
N SER A 203 -3.59 28.90 9.29
CA SER A 203 -4.85 28.15 9.29
C SER A 203 -5.98 29.01 9.86
N SER A 204 -6.58 29.86 9.02
CA SER A 204 -7.81 30.55 9.43
C SER A 204 -9.02 29.59 9.39
N PRO A 205 -10.08 29.83 10.16
CA PRO A 205 -11.33 29.08 10.03
C PRO A 205 -11.91 29.13 8.62
N PHE A 206 -11.73 30.25 7.91
CA PHE A 206 -12.19 30.43 6.53
C PHE A 206 -11.43 29.52 5.55
N ASP A 207 -10.12 29.36 5.74
CA ASP A 207 -9.32 28.48 4.88
C ASP A 207 -9.76 27.03 4.99
N ARG A 208 -10.08 26.59 6.22
CA ARG A 208 -10.62 25.25 6.49
C ARG A 208 -11.98 25.02 5.81
N ILE A 209 -12.86 26.02 5.83
CA ILE A 209 -14.15 25.93 5.14
C ILE A 209 -13.93 25.82 3.62
N ARG A 210 -13.05 26.64 3.05
CA ARG A 210 -12.81 26.67 1.60
C ARG A 210 -12.26 25.37 1.05
N GLY A 211 -11.28 24.75 1.70
CA GLY A 211 -10.75 23.48 1.20
C GLY A 211 -11.63 22.29 1.55
N ASN A 212 -12.41 22.32 2.63
CA ASN A 212 -13.51 21.35 2.79
C ASN A 212 -14.47 21.41 1.59
N MET A 213 -14.84 22.61 1.13
CA MET A 213 -15.63 22.78 -0.09
C MET A 213 -14.88 22.36 -1.37
N ALA A 214 -13.55 22.48 -1.39
CA ALA A 214 -12.72 21.98 -2.49
C ALA A 214 -12.54 20.46 -2.48
N GLY A 215 -12.88 19.79 -1.38
CA GLY A 215 -12.75 18.35 -1.20
C GLY A 215 -11.40 17.89 -0.64
N CYS A 216 -10.60 18.77 -0.02
CA CYS A 216 -9.35 18.35 0.61
C CYS A 216 -9.61 17.47 1.84
N ASP A 217 -8.67 16.59 2.15
CA ASP A 217 -8.82 15.59 3.22
C ASP A 217 -8.17 16.03 4.54
N ALA A 218 -7.18 16.91 4.48
CA ALA A 218 -6.48 17.44 5.64
C ALA A 218 -5.80 18.78 5.35
N TYR A 219 -5.37 19.44 6.44
CA TYR A 219 -4.58 20.66 6.41
C TYR A 219 -3.37 20.54 7.32
N LEU A 220 -2.28 21.15 6.88
CA LEU A 220 -1.04 21.29 7.63
C LEU A 220 -0.53 22.72 7.54
N THR A 221 -0.06 23.26 8.66
CA THR A 221 0.62 24.55 8.69
C THR A 221 2.07 24.38 8.26
N LYS A 222 2.59 25.28 7.42
CA LYS A 222 3.97 25.27 6.94
C LYS A 222 4.94 25.89 7.95
N PRO A 223 6.17 25.36 8.07
CA PRO A 223 6.54 23.98 7.73
C PRO A 223 5.89 23.01 8.73
N PRO A 224 5.31 21.88 8.28
CA PRO A 224 4.69 20.94 9.20
C PRO A 224 5.76 20.21 10.01
N THR A 225 5.43 19.85 11.24
CA THR A 225 6.31 19.01 12.07
C THR A 225 6.26 17.55 11.63
N ASP A 226 7.31 16.78 11.93
CA ASP A 226 7.37 15.33 11.64
C ASP A 226 6.17 14.59 12.25
N ALA A 227 5.73 14.99 13.45
CA ALA A 227 4.56 14.43 14.11
C ALA A 227 3.25 14.74 13.35
N GLN A 228 3.08 15.97 12.86
CA GLN A 228 1.91 16.35 12.07
C GLN A 228 1.86 15.63 10.72
N LEU A 229 3.01 15.51 10.05
CA LEU A 229 3.13 14.76 8.79
C LEU A 229 2.78 13.28 9.00
N SER A 230 3.35 12.65 10.03
CA SER A 230 3.08 11.24 10.35
C SER A 230 1.61 10.99 10.64
N ASP A 231 0.98 11.81 11.50
CA ASP A 231 -0.44 11.68 11.85
C ASP A 231 -1.38 11.85 10.64
N VAL A 232 -1.13 12.83 9.75
CA VAL A 232 -1.89 12.94 8.50
C VAL A 232 -1.67 11.73 7.62
N PHE A 233 -0.42 11.31 7.44
CA PHE A 233 -0.07 10.22 6.54
C PHE A 233 -0.70 8.90 6.99
N GLU A 234 -0.54 8.52 8.27
CA GLU A 234 -1.13 7.31 8.84
C GLU A 234 -2.65 7.30 8.72
N ARG A 235 -3.31 8.43 8.97
CA ARG A 235 -4.76 8.55 8.79
C ARG A 235 -5.16 8.34 7.34
N MET A 236 -4.47 8.95 6.38
CA MET A 236 -4.83 8.83 4.97
C MET A 236 -4.56 7.42 4.43
N VAL A 237 -3.42 6.81 4.77
CA VAL A 237 -3.13 5.42 4.41
C VAL A 237 -4.14 4.46 5.05
N SER A 238 -4.53 4.69 6.31
CA SER A 238 -5.58 3.92 6.97
C SER A 238 -6.93 4.06 6.28
N ARG A 239 -7.28 5.28 5.82
CA ARG A 239 -8.52 5.53 5.06
C ARG A 239 -8.47 4.89 3.68
N ALA A 240 -7.35 4.97 2.96
CA ALA A 240 -7.14 4.29 1.69
C ALA A 240 -7.39 2.78 1.83
N ARG A 241 -6.86 2.18 2.90
CA ARG A 241 -7.03 0.74 3.21
C ARG A 241 -8.46 0.36 3.65
N LYS A 242 -9.28 1.31 4.10
CA LYS A 242 -10.67 1.09 4.58
C LYS A 242 -11.75 1.47 3.57
N ALA A 243 -11.46 2.43 2.69
CA ALA A 243 -12.40 2.95 1.68
C ALA A 243 -12.39 2.13 0.38
N VAL A 244 -11.39 1.27 0.21
CA VAL A 244 -11.27 0.33 -0.90
C VAL A 244 -11.96 -0.95 -0.56
#